data_AF-A0A929YDL7-F1
#
_entry.id   AF-A0A929YDL7-F1
#
_cell.length_a   1.000
_cell.length_b   1.000
_cell.length_c   1.000
_cell.angle_alpha   90.00
_cell.angle_beta   90.00
_cell.angle_gamma   90.00
#
_symmetry.space_group_name_H-M   'P 1'
#
loop_
_entity.id
_entity.type
_entity.pdbx_description
1 polymer ?
#
loop_
_entity_poly.entity_id
_entity_poly.type
_entity_poly.pdbx_seq_one_letter_code
_entity_poly.pdbx_strand_id
1 'polypeptide(L)'
;MIEKALAWFYARKGRVSYSMENRNGPDSYDCSSSVYHALKEAGLLPASYWIGNTDTLFDALEKNGWARVPEDANGEADTQRGDIFIWGIRGNSGGALGHTGMFVDADNIINCRYQAGIVIDNHDWLWSASGYPPYAFYRYVGKPKETKRVALPEVYYADEVATVFDLRQIRCNRLIDEFDWEDNGIPVSVAMRTDKDGYLLDGEINTGDYFRIVGSTEILDETTENNKRYLQLKMADDGIWVLAERVRELANGDAGTPRPERRPVVVTPTVKIEAKDQPKTVPVAPQPTNEDVMRSIAKLSQDIAKNKSLLEKIIDFLMSIFKFNK
;
A
#
# COMPACT_ATOMS: atom_id res chain seq x y z
N MET A 1 -24.72 -3.01 10.60
CA MET A 1 -23.85 -2.75 11.77
C MET A 1 -24.48 -1.70 12.68
N ILE A 2 -24.86 -0.53 12.17
CA ILE A 2 -25.56 0.53 12.93
C ILE A 2 -26.76 0.02 13.73
N GLU A 3 -27.65 -0.77 13.12
CA GLU A 3 -28.83 -1.33 13.84
C GLU A 3 -28.45 -2.23 15.02
N LYS A 4 -27.27 -2.89 15.01
CA LYS A 4 -26.80 -3.66 16.17
C LYS A 4 -26.40 -2.74 17.32
N ALA A 5 -25.79 -1.59 17.04
CA ALA A 5 -25.47 -0.59 18.05
C ALA A 5 -26.76 0.00 18.66
N LEU A 6 -27.75 0.33 17.84
CA LEU A 6 -29.07 0.78 18.32
C LEU A 6 -29.78 -0.29 19.15
N ALA A 7 -29.76 -1.56 18.71
CA ALA A 7 -30.32 -2.67 19.46
C ALA A 7 -29.66 -2.82 20.84
N TRP A 8 -28.33 -2.62 20.95
CA TRP A 8 -27.61 -2.64 22.22
C TRP A 8 -28.14 -1.58 23.20
N PHE A 9 -28.39 -0.36 22.71
CA PHE A 9 -28.98 0.72 23.50
C PHE A 9 -30.42 0.40 23.90
N TYR A 10 -31.27 -0.01 22.95
CA TYR A 10 -32.67 -0.34 23.24
C TYR A 10 -32.81 -1.47 24.27
N ALA A 11 -31.92 -2.46 24.25
CA ALA A 11 -31.91 -3.54 25.23
C ALA A 11 -31.67 -3.06 26.68
N ARG A 12 -31.04 -1.88 26.85
CA ARG A 12 -30.68 -1.29 28.15
C ARG A 12 -31.49 -0.06 28.53
N LYS A 13 -32.32 0.45 27.60
CA LYS A 13 -33.17 1.62 27.82
C LYS A 13 -34.07 1.43 29.05
N GLY A 14 -33.95 2.33 30.02
CA GLY A 14 -34.69 2.29 31.29
C GLY A 14 -34.32 1.13 32.22
N ARG A 15 -33.21 0.43 31.98
CA ARG A 15 -32.75 -0.73 32.78
C ARG A 15 -31.38 -0.53 33.44
N VAL A 16 -30.65 0.50 33.03
CA VAL A 16 -29.32 0.84 33.55
C VAL A 16 -29.32 2.28 34.04
N SER A 17 -28.41 2.59 34.95
CA SER A 17 -28.25 3.94 35.52
C SER A 17 -27.07 4.69 34.90
N TYR A 18 -27.00 6.00 35.16
CA TYR A 18 -25.85 6.81 34.77
C TYR A 18 -24.78 6.80 35.87
N SER A 19 -23.52 6.53 35.52
CA SER A 19 -22.38 6.68 36.43
C SER A 19 -21.09 6.96 35.66
N MET A 20 -20.37 8.02 36.06
CA MET A 20 -19.01 8.29 35.56
C MET A 20 -17.94 7.43 36.25
N GLU A 21 -18.24 6.91 37.44
CA GLU A 21 -17.33 6.04 38.20
C GLU A 21 -17.49 4.59 37.74
N ASN A 22 -18.72 4.07 37.78
CA ASN A 22 -19.06 2.71 37.38
C ASN A 22 -19.57 2.68 35.93
N ARG A 23 -18.75 3.16 34.99
CA ARG A 23 -19.19 3.45 33.61
C ARG A 23 -19.12 2.26 32.63
N ASN A 24 -18.75 1.07 33.07
CA ASN A 24 -18.43 -0.07 32.19
C ASN A 24 -19.40 -1.25 32.31
N GLY A 25 -20.60 -1.01 32.82
CA GLY A 25 -21.63 -2.03 32.98
C GLY A 25 -21.42 -2.97 34.17
N PRO A 26 -22.32 -3.94 34.35
CA PRO A 26 -23.54 -4.12 33.54
C PRO A 26 -24.66 -3.14 33.90
N ASP A 27 -24.68 -2.62 35.13
CA ASP A 27 -25.82 -1.88 35.69
C ASP A 27 -25.75 -0.36 35.47
N SER A 28 -24.60 0.15 35.04
CA SER A 28 -24.40 1.57 34.79
C SER A 28 -23.38 1.86 33.70
N TYR A 29 -23.60 2.98 33.02
CA TYR A 29 -22.75 3.54 31.98
C TYR A 29 -22.75 5.07 32.11
N ASP A 30 -21.83 5.76 31.47
CA ASP A 30 -21.98 7.19 31.16
C ASP A 30 -22.26 7.40 29.67
N CYS A 31 -22.39 8.67 29.26
CA CYS A 31 -22.72 9.03 27.88
C CYS A 31 -21.76 8.39 26.87
N SER A 32 -20.45 8.61 27.02
CA SER A 32 -19.44 8.14 26.07
C SER A 32 -19.17 6.64 26.17
N SER A 33 -19.08 6.06 27.37
CA SER A 33 -18.89 4.61 27.54
C SER A 33 -20.04 3.83 26.93
N SER A 34 -21.29 4.31 27.05
CA SER A 34 -22.44 3.67 26.41
C SER A 34 -22.30 3.61 24.88
N VAL A 35 -21.81 4.68 24.24
CA VAL A 35 -21.50 4.71 22.81
C VAL A 35 -20.36 3.73 22.49
N TYR A 36 -19.25 3.76 23.23
CA TYR A 36 -18.13 2.83 23.01
C TYR A 36 -18.56 1.36 23.08
N HIS A 37 -19.33 0.97 24.10
CA HIS A 37 -19.82 -0.40 24.26
C HIS A 37 -20.79 -0.79 23.15
N ALA A 38 -21.72 0.09 22.77
CA ALA A 38 -22.64 -0.14 21.66
C ALA A 38 -21.89 -0.37 20.33
N LEU A 39 -20.86 0.45 20.06
CA LEU A 39 -20.06 0.34 18.84
C LEU A 39 -19.18 -0.91 18.82
N LYS A 40 -18.62 -1.31 19.96
CA LYS A 40 -17.86 -2.56 20.09
C LYS A 40 -18.74 -3.78 19.81
N GLU A 41 -19.93 -3.83 20.41
CA GLU A 41 -20.86 -4.95 20.19
C GLU A 41 -21.45 -5.00 18.78
N ALA A 42 -21.52 -3.86 18.11
CA ALA A 42 -21.90 -3.78 16.71
C ALA A 42 -20.78 -4.15 15.73
N GLY A 43 -19.53 -4.33 16.20
CA GLY A 43 -18.34 -4.54 15.37
C GLY A 43 -17.83 -3.28 14.66
N LEU A 44 -18.34 -2.10 15.04
CA LEU A 44 -17.95 -0.80 14.49
C LEU A 44 -16.63 -0.31 15.10
N LEU A 45 -16.38 -0.68 16.36
CA LEU A 45 -15.06 -0.61 16.99
C LEU A 45 -14.49 -2.03 17.22
N PRO A 46 -13.17 -2.22 17.17
CA PRO A 46 -12.55 -3.49 17.54
C PRO A 46 -12.94 -3.91 18.96
N ALA A 47 -13.13 -5.21 19.19
CA ALA A 47 -13.43 -5.74 20.53
C ALA A 47 -12.31 -5.42 21.56
N SER A 48 -11.06 -5.30 21.09
CA SER A 48 -9.91 -4.88 21.89
C SER A 48 -9.80 -3.37 22.14
N TYR A 49 -10.62 -2.55 21.48
CA TYR A 49 -10.57 -1.09 21.64
C TYR A 49 -10.93 -0.72 23.07
N TRP A 50 -10.10 0.12 23.70
CA TRP A 50 -10.29 0.54 25.08
C TRP A 50 -11.50 1.49 25.20
N ILE A 51 -12.12 1.57 26.38
CA ILE A 51 -13.31 2.43 26.59
C ILE A 51 -12.87 3.84 26.94
N GLY A 52 -13.01 4.75 25.98
CA GLY A 52 -12.64 6.15 26.11
C GLY A 52 -13.69 7.03 26.79
N ASN A 53 -13.44 8.33 26.72
CA ASN A 53 -14.37 9.39 27.11
C ASN A 53 -14.85 10.16 25.86
N THR A 54 -15.70 11.16 26.04
CA THR A 54 -16.26 11.98 24.97
C THR A 54 -15.18 12.67 24.12
N ASP A 55 -14.08 13.09 24.73
CA ASP A 55 -12.97 13.76 24.02
C ASP A 55 -12.20 12.79 23.10
N THR A 56 -11.89 11.61 23.60
CA THR A 56 -11.25 10.56 22.79
C THR A 56 -12.17 9.96 21.73
N LEU A 57 -13.49 10.13 21.88
CA LEU A 57 -14.47 9.58 20.94
C LEU A 57 -14.35 10.23 19.56
N PHE A 58 -14.01 11.51 19.47
CA PHE A 58 -13.75 12.17 18.19
C PHE A 58 -12.73 11.40 17.35
N ASP A 59 -11.56 11.11 17.93
CA ASP A 59 -10.49 10.32 17.30
C ASP A 59 -10.90 8.87 17.02
N ALA A 60 -11.63 8.25 17.95
CA ALA A 60 -12.04 6.86 17.82
C ALA A 60 -13.00 6.68 16.63
N LEU A 61 -13.92 7.62 16.42
CA LEU A 61 -14.85 7.61 15.29
C LEU A 61 -14.09 7.78 13.97
N GLU A 62 -13.26 8.82 13.85
CA GLU A 62 -12.53 9.12 12.61
C GLU A 62 -11.62 7.97 12.18
N LYS A 63 -10.91 7.35 13.12
CA LYS A 63 -10.03 6.20 12.85
C LYS A 63 -10.80 4.92 12.47
N ASN A 64 -12.10 4.86 12.74
CA ASN A 64 -12.90 3.65 12.55
C ASN A 64 -14.06 3.84 11.56
N GLY A 65 -13.89 4.75 10.59
CA GLY A 65 -14.80 4.84 9.44
C GLY A 65 -16.00 5.73 9.61
N TRP A 66 -15.87 6.72 10.48
CA TRP A 66 -16.87 7.77 10.64
C TRP A 66 -16.31 9.08 10.10
N ALA A 67 -17.15 9.82 9.40
CA ALA A 67 -16.85 11.16 8.93
C ALA A 67 -17.74 12.17 9.63
N ARG A 68 -17.22 13.37 9.87
CA ARG A 68 -18.03 14.48 10.39
C ARG A 68 -19.11 14.84 9.37
N VAL A 69 -20.35 14.98 9.82
CA VAL A 69 -21.45 15.49 8.99
C VAL A 69 -21.19 16.99 8.78
N PRO A 70 -21.21 17.49 7.53
CA PRO A 70 -21.02 18.90 7.26
C PRO A 70 -22.20 19.71 7.81
N GLU A 71 -21.87 20.89 8.34
CA GLU A 71 -22.86 21.90 8.67
C GLU A 71 -23.12 22.78 7.45
N ASP A 72 -24.34 23.26 7.31
CA ASP A 72 -24.73 24.24 6.32
C ASP A 72 -24.28 25.67 6.71
N ALA A 73 -24.64 26.66 5.90
CA ALA A 73 -24.27 28.06 6.14
C ALA A 73 -24.87 28.66 7.43
N ASN A 74 -25.91 28.04 7.99
CA ASN A 74 -26.57 28.45 9.22
C ASN A 74 -26.03 27.70 10.45
N GLY A 75 -25.08 26.78 10.25
CA GLY A 75 -24.61 25.91 11.32
C GLY A 75 -25.69 24.89 11.71
N GLU A 76 -26.46 24.38 10.75
CA GLU A 76 -27.35 23.22 10.90
C GLU A 76 -26.75 22.01 10.18
N ALA A 77 -26.98 20.80 10.70
CA ALA A 77 -26.51 19.58 10.05
C ALA A 77 -27.68 18.63 9.79
N ASP A 78 -27.70 18.01 8.61
CA ASP A 78 -28.72 17.03 8.22
C ASP A 78 -28.44 15.67 8.90
N THR A 79 -28.87 15.55 10.16
CA THR A 79 -28.67 14.35 10.98
C THR A 79 -29.67 13.25 10.61
N GLN A 80 -29.22 12.00 10.67
CA GLN A 80 -30.06 10.84 10.38
C GLN A 80 -29.90 9.75 11.44
N ARG A 81 -30.83 8.78 11.43
CA ARG A 81 -30.73 7.56 12.24
C ARG A 81 -29.34 6.92 12.12
N GLY A 82 -28.71 6.68 13.27
CA GLY A 82 -27.39 6.06 13.37
C GLY A 82 -26.22 7.03 13.43
N ASP A 83 -26.44 8.32 13.17
CA ASP A 83 -25.40 9.32 13.39
C ASP A 83 -25.10 9.45 14.90
N ILE A 84 -23.85 9.72 15.23
CA ILE A 84 -23.42 9.98 16.60
C ILE A 84 -23.30 11.48 16.80
N PHE A 85 -23.95 12.00 17.83
CA PHE A 85 -23.71 13.37 18.27
C PHE A 85 -22.62 13.42 19.32
N ILE A 86 -21.79 14.45 19.26
CA ILE A 86 -20.86 14.81 20.32
C ILE A 86 -21.10 16.28 20.62
N TRP A 87 -21.56 16.57 21.83
CA TRP A 87 -21.58 17.92 22.37
C TRP A 87 -20.29 18.15 23.15
N GLY A 88 -19.53 19.16 22.75
CA GLY A 88 -18.25 19.52 23.34
C GLY A 88 -17.22 19.96 22.31
N ILE A 89 -16.10 20.50 22.81
CA ILE A 89 -14.95 20.93 22.01
C ILE A 89 -13.85 19.87 22.15
N ARG A 90 -13.29 19.42 21.04
CA ARG A 90 -12.14 18.51 21.01
C ARG A 90 -10.97 19.07 21.84
N GLY A 91 -10.38 18.24 22.70
CA GLY A 91 -9.37 18.61 23.68
C GLY A 91 -9.94 19.23 24.97
N ASN A 92 -11.26 19.39 25.09
CA ASN A 92 -11.91 20.03 26.23
C ASN A 92 -13.29 19.42 26.56
N SER A 93 -13.58 18.19 26.11
CA SER A 93 -14.88 17.51 26.32
C SER A 93 -14.84 16.44 27.42
N GLY A 94 -13.84 16.49 28.31
CA GLY A 94 -13.66 15.50 29.36
C GLY A 94 -14.66 15.64 30.53
N GLY A 95 -15.02 14.51 31.15
CA GLY A 95 -15.89 14.49 32.33
C GLY A 95 -17.29 15.04 32.04
N ALA A 96 -17.75 16.00 32.84
CA ALA A 96 -19.08 16.62 32.71
C ALA A 96 -19.17 17.68 31.59
N LEU A 97 -18.07 17.97 30.89
CA LEU A 97 -18.00 19.03 29.87
C LEU A 97 -18.39 18.56 28.46
N GLY A 98 -18.74 17.29 28.30
CA GLY A 98 -19.22 16.76 27.03
C GLY A 98 -20.38 15.78 27.20
N HIS A 99 -21.16 15.61 26.14
CA HIS A 99 -22.26 14.64 26.09
C HIS A 99 -22.32 13.98 24.72
N THR A 100 -22.79 12.74 24.66
CA THR A 100 -22.83 11.98 23.41
C THR A 100 -23.87 10.86 23.48
N GLY A 101 -24.24 10.36 22.30
CA GLY A 101 -25.23 9.33 22.08
C GLY A 101 -25.42 9.14 20.58
N MET A 102 -26.53 8.51 20.18
CA MET A 102 -26.77 8.17 18.79
C MET A 102 -28.20 8.53 18.37
N PHE A 103 -28.38 9.05 17.17
CA PHE A 103 -29.68 9.36 16.60
C PHE A 103 -30.46 8.07 16.34
N VAL A 104 -31.72 8.04 16.78
CA VAL A 104 -32.67 6.95 16.47
C VAL A 104 -33.55 7.29 15.27
N ASP A 105 -33.68 8.56 14.94
CA ASP A 105 -34.31 9.11 13.73
C ASP A 105 -33.68 10.48 13.46
N ALA A 106 -34.32 11.35 12.69
CA ALA A 106 -33.77 12.67 12.39
C ALA A 106 -33.75 13.62 13.61
N ASP A 107 -34.64 13.42 14.58
CA ASP A 107 -34.92 14.39 15.65
C ASP A 107 -34.63 13.85 17.05
N ASN A 108 -34.61 12.54 17.24
CA ASN A 108 -34.51 11.89 18.54
C ASN A 108 -33.19 11.15 18.68
N ILE A 109 -32.65 11.19 19.90
CA ILE A 109 -31.38 10.59 20.26
C ILE A 109 -31.56 9.59 21.41
N ILE A 110 -30.83 8.48 21.34
CA ILE A 110 -30.63 7.57 22.47
C ILE A 110 -29.27 7.83 23.10
N ASN A 111 -29.26 8.10 24.39
CA ASN A 111 -28.05 8.45 25.15
C ASN A 111 -28.10 7.86 26.56
N CYS A 112 -27.00 7.93 27.29
CA CYS A 112 -26.98 7.67 28.73
C CYS A 112 -26.71 8.98 29.49
N ARG A 113 -27.66 9.46 30.30
CA ARG A 113 -27.52 10.74 31.02
C ARG A 113 -27.95 10.68 32.48
N TYR A 114 -27.46 11.65 33.26
CA TYR A 114 -27.78 11.79 34.67
C TYR A 114 -29.29 11.74 34.94
N GLN A 115 -29.67 11.08 36.05
CA GLN A 115 -31.05 10.79 36.49
C GLN A 115 -31.90 9.86 35.62
N ALA A 116 -31.55 9.61 34.36
CA ALA A 116 -32.35 8.78 33.46
C ALA A 116 -31.68 7.44 33.08
N GLY A 117 -30.35 7.36 33.14
CA GLY A 117 -29.62 6.24 32.54
C GLY A 117 -29.79 6.26 31.03
N ILE A 118 -29.97 5.08 30.40
CA ILE A 118 -30.23 5.04 28.95
C ILE A 118 -31.68 5.41 28.64
N VAL A 119 -31.87 6.48 27.86
CA VAL A 119 -33.17 7.07 27.54
C VAL A 119 -33.17 7.62 26.11
N ILE A 120 -34.36 7.83 25.55
CA ILE A 120 -34.55 8.54 24.29
C ILE A 120 -35.11 9.92 24.61
N ASP A 121 -34.45 10.96 24.15
CA ASP A 121 -34.92 12.35 24.24
C ASP A 121 -34.96 12.95 22.82
N ASN A 122 -35.78 13.98 22.62
CA ASN A 122 -35.64 14.83 21.44
C ASN A 122 -34.31 15.60 21.54
N HIS A 123 -33.54 15.61 20.44
CA HIS A 123 -32.20 16.19 20.39
C HIS A 123 -32.23 17.68 20.75
N ASP A 124 -33.04 18.47 20.04
CA ASP A 124 -33.03 19.93 20.17
C ASP A 124 -33.53 20.40 21.53
N TRP A 125 -34.53 19.71 22.08
CA TRP A 125 -34.99 19.95 23.45
C TRP A 125 -33.86 19.73 24.45
N LEU A 126 -33.17 18.59 24.38
CA LEU A 126 -32.10 18.27 25.33
C LEU A 126 -30.87 19.17 25.11
N TRP A 127 -30.57 19.53 23.86
CA TRP A 127 -29.47 20.43 23.50
C TRP A 127 -29.70 21.84 24.05
N SER A 128 -30.93 22.37 23.89
CA SER A 128 -31.36 23.63 24.50
C SER A 128 -31.30 23.56 26.04
N ALA A 129 -31.81 22.49 26.65
CA ALA A 129 -31.76 22.28 28.09
C ALA A 129 -30.31 22.17 28.63
N SER A 130 -29.36 21.82 27.76
CA SER A 130 -27.93 21.73 28.06
C SER A 130 -27.17 23.04 27.79
N GLY A 131 -27.87 24.12 27.41
CA GLY A 131 -27.28 25.44 27.20
C GLY A 131 -26.59 25.63 25.86
N TYR A 132 -27.05 24.93 24.82
CA TYR A 132 -26.52 25.05 23.44
C TYR A 132 -25.00 24.79 23.33
N PRO A 133 -24.49 23.65 23.84
CA PRO A 133 -23.08 23.33 23.71
C PRO A 133 -22.66 23.22 22.23
N PRO A 134 -21.40 23.55 21.88
CA PRO A 134 -20.86 23.25 20.55
C PRO A 134 -21.05 21.77 20.22
N TYR A 135 -21.34 21.46 18.98
CA TYR A 135 -21.61 20.08 18.58
C TYR A 135 -20.74 19.64 17.39
N ALA A 136 -20.62 18.33 17.24
CA ALA A 136 -20.21 17.67 16.02
C ALA A 136 -21.08 16.43 15.85
N PHE A 137 -21.49 16.15 14.62
CA PHE A 137 -22.17 14.92 14.27
C PHE A 137 -21.26 14.06 13.41
N TYR A 138 -21.34 12.75 13.60
CA TYR A 138 -20.52 11.78 12.88
C TYR A 138 -21.40 10.72 12.24
N ARG A 139 -21.18 10.49 10.95
CA ARG A 139 -21.86 9.47 10.16
C ARG A 139 -20.91 8.36 9.78
N TYR A 140 -21.36 7.12 9.94
CA TYR A 140 -20.57 5.98 9.50
C TYR A 140 -20.55 5.91 7.98
N VAL A 141 -19.36 6.02 7.39
CA VAL A 141 -19.13 5.98 5.94
C VAL A 141 -18.37 4.72 5.51
N GLY A 142 -18.06 3.82 6.45
CA GLY A 142 -17.22 2.65 6.24
C GLY A 142 -15.80 2.89 6.73
N LYS A 143 -15.15 1.85 7.28
CA LYS A 143 -13.72 1.94 7.66
C LYS A 143 -12.91 2.31 6.41
N PRO A 144 -11.93 3.23 6.49
CA PRO A 144 -10.94 3.37 5.43
C PRO A 144 -10.39 1.97 5.18
N LYS A 145 -10.53 1.47 3.95
CA LYS A 145 -9.95 0.17 3.58
C LYS A 145 -8.46 0.35 3.80
N GLU A 146 -7.87 -0.33 4.80
CA GLU A 146 -6.41 -0.40 4.89
C GLU A 146 -5.94 -0.97 3.55
N THR A 147 -5.37 -0.11 2.71
CA THR A 147 -4.82 -0.54 1.43
C THR A 147 -3.64 -1.42 1.77
N LYS A 148 -3.79 -2.73 1.55
CA LYS A 148 -2.67 -3.65 1.68
C LYS A 148 -1.61 -3.21 0.69
N ARG A 149 -0.43 -2.89 1.22
CA ARG A 149 0.70 -2.45 0.40
C ARG A 149 1.63 -3.63 0.14
N VAL A 150 2.14 -3.66 -1.08
CA VAL A 150 3.12 -4.64 -1.53
C VAL A 150 4.29 -3.93 -2.21
N ALA A 151 5.36 -4.67 -2.44
CA ALA A 151 6.47 -4.25 -3.28
C ALA A 151 6.81 -5.34 -4.30
N LEU A 152 7.39 -4.92 -5.41
CA LEU A 152 7.98 -5.79 -6.43
C LEU A 152 9.51 -5.79 -6.21
N PRO A 153 10.08 -6.82 -5.56
CA PRO A 153 11.41 -6.72 -4.96
C PRO A 153 12.57 -6.97 -5.94
N GLU A 154 12.30 -7.69 -7.03
CA GLU A 154 13.31 -8.19 -7.96
C GLU A 154 13.88 -7.09 -8.87
N VAL A 155 14.93 -7.46 -9.62
CA VAL A 155 15.34 -6.76 -10.84
C VAL A 155 14.64 -7.45 -11.99
N TYR A 156 13.92 -6.68 -12.80
CA TYR A 156 13.11 -7.17 -13.90
C TYR A 156 13.78 -6.90 -15.24
N TYR A 157 13.37 -7.64 -16.26
CA TYR A 157 13.83 -7.49 -17.63
C TYR A 157 12.70 -6.90 -18.47
N ALA A 158 12.99 -5.86 -19.24
CA ALA A 158 12.04 -5.25 -20.16
C ALA A 158 11.98 -6.08 -21.45
N ASP A 159 11.12 -7.09 -21.50
CA ASP A 159 10.94 -7.96 -22.67
C ASP A 159 10.57 -7.15 -23.92
N GLU A 160 9.76 -6.10 -23.74
CA GLU A 160 9.39 -5.15 -24.78
C GLU A 160 9.03 -3.80 -24.14
N VAL A 161 9.38 -2.69 -24.79
CA VAL A 161 8.92 -1.34 -24.43
C VAL A 161 8.17 -0.76 -25.62
N ALA A 162 6.90 -0.40 -25.41
CA ALA A 162 6.03 0.12 -26.45
C ALA A 162 5.24 1.33 -25.93
N THR A 163 4.73 2.15 -26.85
CA THR A 163 3.75 3.19 -26.53
C THR A 163 2.36 2.63 -26.82
N VAL A 164 1.54 2.49 -25.79
CA VAL A 164 0.17 2.00 -25.88
C VAL A 164 -0.72 2.98 -25.11
N PHE A 165 -1.82 3.44 -25.73
CA PHE A 165 -2.68 4.52 -25.22
C PHE A 165 -1.93 5.79 -24.83
N ASP A 166 -1.00 6.24 -25.68
CA ASP A 166 -0.14 7.42 -25.46
C ASP A 166 0.76 7.34 -24.21
N LEU A 167 0.85 6.16 -23.57
CA LEU A 167 1.72 5.88 -22.44
C LEU A 167 2.84 4.95 -22.86
N ARG A 168 4.08 5.28 -22.49
CA ARG A 168 5.22 4.36 -22.64
C ARG A 168 5.17 3.32 -21.53
N GLN A 169 5.07 2.06 -21.93
CA GLN A 169 4.85 0.93 -21.05
C GLN A 169 5.89 -0.16 -21.29
N ILE A 170 6.13 -0.98 -20.27
CA ILE A 170 7.08 -2.09 -20.27
C ILE A 170 6.29 -3.39 -20.15
N ARG A 171 6.51 -4.29 -21.10
CA ARG A 171 6.14 -5.70 -21.00
C ARG A 171 7.19 -6.43 -20.18
N CYS A 172 6.73 -7.14 -19.15
CA CYS A 172 7.57 -7.95 -18.28
C CYS A 172 6.92 -9.33 -18.07
N ASN A 173 7.36 -10.32 -18.84
CA ASN A 173 6.84 -11.69 -18.81
C ASN A 173 7.15 -12.40 -17.48
N ARG A 174 8.03 -11.83 -16.65
CA ARG A 174 8.30 -12.33 -15.29
C ARG A 174 7.09 -12.15 -14.37
N LEU A 175 6.27 -11.12 -14.59
CA LEU A 175 5.18 -10.74 -13.68
C LEU A 175 3.84 -11.40 -13.99
N ILE A 176 3.66 -11.93 -15.21
CA ILE A 176 2.39 -12.50 -15.68
C ILE A 176 2.68 -13.65 -16.67
N ASP A 177 1.79 -14.66 -16.70
CA ASP A 177 1.93 -15.78 -17.64
C ASP A 177 1.47 -15.41 -19.07
N GLU A 178 0.30 -14.78 -19.16
CA GLU A 178 -0.31 -14.30 -20.41
C GLU A 178 -0.37 -12.78 -20.33
N PHE A 179 0.40 -12.13 -21.19
CA PHE A 179 0.56 -10.68 -21.15
C PHE A 179 -0.45 -9.98 -22.07
N ASP A 180 -1.09 -8.96 -21.53
CA ASP A 180 -1.90 -7.99 -22.25
C ASP A 180 -1.45 -6.55 -21.92
N TRP A 181 -1.49 -5.65 -22.90
CA TRP A 181 -1.01 -4.27 -22.70
C TRP A 181 -1.97 -3.40 -21.90
N GLU A 182 -3.28 -3.64 -21.96
CA GLU A 182 -4.28 -2.92 -21.15
C GLU A 182 -4.15 -3.34 -19.68
N ASP A 183 -3.96 -4.63 -19.42
CA ASP A 183 -4.00 -5.18 -18.06
C ASP A 183 -2.64 -5.29 -17.37
N ASN A 184 -1.52 -5.40 -18.10
CA ASN A 184 -0.22 -5.75 -17.51
C ASN A 184 0.93 -4.80 -17.86
N GLY A 185 0.71 -3.82 -18.74
CA GLY A 185 1.75 -2.89 -19.18
C GLY A 185 2.21 -1.98 -18.03
N ILE A 186 3.49 -2.08 -17.66
CA ILE A 186 4.03 -1.28 -16.55
C ILE A 186 4.40 0.11 -17.07
N PRO A 187 3.85 1.21 -16.54
CA PRO A 187 4.27 2.55 -16.96
C PRO A 187 5.76 2.77 -16.72
N VAL A 188 6.50 3.26 -17.72
CA VAL A 188 7.95 3.55 -17.57
C VAL A 188 8.21 4.55 -16.44
N SER A 189 7.24 5.42 -16.12
CA SER A 189 7.31 6.43 -15.06
C SER A 189 7.50 5.87 -13.64
N VAL A 190 7.09 4.62 -13.39
CA VAL A 190 7.23 3.97 -12.06
C VAL A 190 8.50 3.11 -11.94
N ALA A 191 9.26 2.99 -13.03
CA ALA A 191 10.42 2.13 -13.12
C ALA A 191 11.72 2.93 -13.20
N MET A 192 12.80 2.38 -12.62
CA MET A 192 14.15 2.91 -12.75
C MET A 192 15.02 1.93 -13.51
N ARG A 193 15.74 2.42 -14.52
CA ARG A 193 16.70 1.62 -15.29
C ARG A 193 17.86 1.19 -14.39
N THR A 194 18.22 -0.09 -14.48
CA THR A 194 19.35 -0.65 -13.74
C THR A 194 20.21 -1.54 -14.64
N ASP A 195 21.40 -1.90 -14.16
CA ASP A 195 22.09 -3.08 -14.67
C ASP A 195 21.43 -4.36 -14.12
N LYS A 196 21.90 -5.52 -14.60
CA LYS A 196 21.41 -6.84 -14.17
C LYS A 196 21.59 -7.12 -12.68
N ASP A 197 22.50 -6.41 -12.01
CA ASP A 197 22.79 -6.57 -10.59
C ASP A 197 21.95 -5.58 -9.75
N GLY A 198 21.13 -4.74 -10.39
CA GLY A 198 20.21 -3.81 -9.75
C GLY A 198 20.82 -2.42 -9.43
N TYR A 199 21.99 -2.09 -9.98
CA TYR A 199 22.57 -0.75 -9.82
C TYR A 199 21.99 0.24 -10.81
N LEU A 200 21.76 1.47 -10.36
CA LEU A 200 21.15 2.55 -11.13
C LEU A 200 21.98 2.89 -12.38
N LEU A 201 21.31 2.93 -13.52
CA LEU A 201 21.83 3.44 -14.79
C LEU A 201 21.09 4.72 -15.19
N ASP A 202 21.77 5.58 -15.95
CA ASP A 202 21.17 6.76 -16.55
C ASP A 202 20.42 6.42 -17.84
N GLY A 203 19.54 7.33 -18.26
CA GLY A 203 18.78 7.24 -19.49
C GLY A 203 17.45 6.51 -19.35
N GLU A 204 16.70 6.47 -20.45
CA GLU A 204 15.39 5.84 -20.52
C GLU A 204 15.48 4.31 -20.58
N ILE A 205 14.42 3.64 -20.14
CA ILE A 205 14.27 2.18 -20.25
C ILE A 205 13.84 1.85 -21.69
N ASN A 206 14.57 0.94 -22.33
CA ASN A 206 14.26 0.42 -23.65
C ASN A 206 14.11 -1.10 -23.62
N THR A 207 13.58 -1.67 -24.70
CA THR A 207 13.53 -3.12 -24.89
C THR A 207 14.90 -3.74 -24.67
N GLY A 208 14.95 -4.74 -23.78
CA GLY A 208 16.16 -5.47 -23.42
C GLY A 208 16.96 -4.88 -22.24
N ASP A 209 16.53 -3.77 -21.66
CA ASP A 209 17.12 -3.22 -20.43
C ASP A 209 16.62 -3.95 -19.17
N TYR A 210 17.36 -3.79 -18.07
CA TYR A 210 16.91 -4.19 -16.74
C TYR A 210 16.33 -2.99 -15.99
N PHE A 211 15.39 -3.23 -15.08
CA PHE A 211 14.76 -2.19 -14.30
C PHE A 211 14.30 -2.67 -12.91
N ARG A 212 14.01 -1.71 -12.03
CA ARG A 212 13.35 -1.94 -10.74
C ARG A 212 12.14 -1.02 -10.59
N ILE A 213 11.11 -1.54 -9.93
CA ILE A 213 9.95 -0.73 -9.51
C ILE A 213 10.20 -0.32 -8.06
N VAL A 214 10.36 0.98 -7.85
CA VAL A 214 10.81 1.53 -6.56
C VAL A 214 9.63 1.82 -5.65
N GLY A 215 9.85 1.59 -4.36
CA GLY A 215 8.90 1.85 -3.31
C GLY A 215 7.85 0.76 -3.24
N SER A 216 6.63 1.18 -3.01
CA SER A 216 5.54 0.33 -2.59
C SER A 216 4.26 0.77 -3.26
N THR A 217 3.44 -0.22 -3.62
CA THR A 217 2.17 -0.03 -4.34
C THR A 217 1.00 -0.64 -3.53
N GLU A 218 -0.19 -0.13 -3.77
CA GLU A 218 -1.44 -0.59 -3.15
C GLU A 218 -2.06 -1.72 -3.98
N ILE A 219 -2.63 -2.71 -3.31
CA ILE A 219 -3.50 -3.70 -3.96
C ILE A 219 -4.89 -3.07 -4.15
N LEU A 220 -5.32 -2.98 -5.40
CA LEU A 220 -6.65 -2.51 -5.79
C LEU A 220 -7.67 -3.65 -5.74
N ASP A 221 -7.30 -4.80 -6.31
CA ASP A 221 -8.15 -6.00 -6.40
C ASP A 221 -7.34 -7.31 -6.41
N GLU A 222 -8.04 -8.44 -6.30
CA GLU A 222 -7.47 -9.79 -6.28
C GLU A 222 -8.39 -10.78 -6.99
N THR A 223 -7.82 -11.64 -7.86
CA THR A 223 -8.55 -12.73 -8.51
C THR A 223 -7.75 -14.03 -8.47
N THR A 224 -8.42 -15.15 -8.74
CA THR A 224 -7.79 -16.46 -8.87
C THR A 224 -8.27 -17.13 -10.13
N GLU A 225 -7.33 -17.46 -11.02
CA GLU A 225 -7.59 -18.11 -12.30
C GLU A 225 -6.60 -19.26 -12.49
N ASN A 226 -7.06 -20.40 -12.99
CA ASN A 226 -6.21 -21.57 -13.25
C ASN A 226 -5.32 -21.99 -12.05
N ASN A 227 -5.87 -21.91 -10.82
CA ASN A 227 -5.17 -22.17 -9.55
C ASN A 227 -3.99 -21.23 -9.24
N LYS A 228 -3.89 -20.09 -9.94
CA LYS A 228 -2.93 -19.03 -9.66
C LYS A 228 -3.66 -17.79 -9.16
N ARG A 229 -3.04 -17.12 -8.21
CA ARG A 229 -3.57 -15.90 -7.59
C ARG A 229 -2.93 -14.69 -8.26
N TYR A 230 -3.75 -13.72 -8.62
CA TYR A 230 -3.35 -12.47 -9.27
C TYR A 230 -3.79 -11.29 -8.41
N LEU A 231 -2.95 -10.26 -8.39
CA LEU A 231 -3.21 -9.01 -7.68
C LEU A 231 -3.17 -7.86 -8.67
N GLN A 232 -4.14 -6.97 -8.57
CA GLN A 232 -4.12 -5.71 -9.30
C GLN A 232 -3.39 -4.67 -8.45
N LEU A 233 -2.26 -4.18 -8.95
CA LEU A 233 -1.40 -3.23 -8.27
C LEU A 233 -1.56 -1.85 -8.87
N LYS A 234 -1.72 -0.83 -8.02
CA LYS A 234 -1.78 0.56 -8.46
C LYS A 234 -0.42 1.02 -9.03
N MET A 235 -0.38 1.38 -10.29
CA MET A 235 0.81 1.91 -10.98
C MET A 235 0.47 3.24 -11.64
N ALA A 236 1.11 4.31 -11.16
CA ALA A 236 0.76 5.69 -11.55
C ALA A 236 -0.75 5.95 -11.38
N ASP A 237 -1.47 6.18 -12.48
CA ASP A 237 -2.90 6.51 -12.49
C ASP A 237 -3.81 5.30 -12.74
N ASP A 238 -3.26 4.10 -12.97
CA ASP A 238 -4.02 2.89 -13.32
C ASP A 238 -3.59 1.66 -12.49
N GLY A 239 -4.15 0.48 -12.77
CA GLY A 239 -3.86 -0.79 -12.11
C GLY A 239 -3.34 -1.85 -13.07
N ILE A 240 -2.23 -2.51 -12.73
CA ILE A 240 -1.72 -3.66 -13.50
C ILE A 240 -1.96 -4.97 -12.75
N TRP A 241 -2.30 -6.04 -13.47
CA TRP A 241 -2.38 -7.38 -12.92
C TRP A 241 -1.02 -8.07 -12.92
N VAL A 242 -0.65 -8.66 -11.77
CA VAL A 242 0.57 -9.46 -11.62
C VAL A 242 0.30 -10.72 -10.81
N LEU A 243 1.17 -11.72 -10.95
CA LEU A 243 1.16 -12.92 -10.12
C LEU A 243 1.44 -12.56 -8.65
N ALA A 244 0.59 -13.04 -7.74
CA ALA A 244 0.74 -12.79 -6.30
C ALA A 244 2.06 -13.34 -5.73
N GLU A 245 2.63 -14.40 -6.32
CA GLU A 245 3.93 -14.95 -5.91
C GLU A 245 5.13 -14.04 -6.25
N ARG A 246 4.93 -13.01 -7.08
CA ARG A 246 5.97 -12.04 -7.46
C ARG A 246 6.02 -10.83 -6.53
N VAL A 247 5.04 -10.68 -5.64
CA VAL A 247 4.96 -9.54 -4.73
C VAL A 247 5.47 -9.91 -3.33
N ARG A 248 5.98 -8.91 -2.62
CA ARG A 248 6.32 -8.98 -1.20
C ARG A 248 5.33 -8.13 -0.41
N GLU A 249 4.58 -8.75 0.50
CA GLU A 249 3.72 -8.04 1.46
C GLU A 249 4.56 -7.16 2.39
N LEU A 250 4.03 -5.98 2.73
CA LEU A 250 4.74 -4.97 3.52
C LEU A 250 4.09 -4.80 4.89
N ALA A 251 4.94 -4.71 5.92
CA ALA A 251 4.52 -4.31 7.25
C ALA A 251 4.33 -2.77 7.34
N ASN A 252 3.63 -2.32 8.39
CA ASN A 252 3.45 -0.90 8.65
C ASN A 252 4.81 -0.18 8.77
N GLY A 253 5.02 0.83 7.92
CA GLY A 253 6.26 1.62 7.87
C GLY A 253 7.35 1.09 6.93
N ASP A 254 7.17 -0.07 6.28
CA ASP A 254 8.10 -0.54 5.24
C ASP A 254 7.92 0.31 3.96
N ALA A 255 9.01 0.91 3.49
CA ALA A 255 9.02 1.77 2.31
C ALA A 255 8.89 0.98 0.99
N GLY A 256 9.04 -0.34 1.02
CA GLY A 256 9.01 -1.22 -0.15
C GLY A 256 10.39 -1.42 -0.77
N THR A 257 10.45 -1.53 -2.10
CA THR A 257 11.68 -1.74 -2.84
C THR A 257 12.56 -0.48 -2.76
N PRO A 258 13.79 -0.56 -2.23
CA PRO A 258 14.64 0.62 -2.08
C PRO A 258 15.04 1.18 -3.45
N ARG A 259 15.29 2.49 -3.49
CA ARG A 259 15.83 3.14 -4.68
C ARG A 259 17.21 2.56 -5.01
N PRO A 260 17.49 2.15 -6.25
CA PRO A 260 18.79 1.61 -6.61
C PRO A 260 19.89 2.68 -6.51
N GLU A 261 21.07 2.26 -6.04
CA GLU A 261 22.26 3.10 -5.94
C GLU A 261 23.13 2.96 -7.21
N ARG A 262 23.99 3.95 -7.47
CA ARG A 262 25.00 3.81 -8.52
C ARG A 262 26.04 2.77 -8.09
N ARG A 263 26.59 2.04 -9.07
CA ARG A 263 27.67 1.10 -8.80
C ARG A 263 28.85 1.85 -8.13
N PRO A 264 29.37 1.35 -7.00
CA PRO A 264 30.57 1.92 -6.40
C PRO A 264 31.70 1.93 -7.43
N VAL A 265 32.32 3.08 -7.63
CA VAL A 265 33.52 3.17 -8.46
C VAL A 265 34.62 2.40 -7.72
N VAL A 266 35.04 1.27 -8.27
CA VAL A 266 36.23 0.57 -7.76
C VAL A 266 37.41 1.49 -8.03
N VAL A 267 37.86 2.20 -6.99
CA VAL A 267 39.10 2.98 -7.05
C VAL A 267 40.24 1.97 -7.02
N THR A 268 40.75 1.60 -8.19
CA THR A 268 41.99 0.84 -8.27
C THR A 268 43.08 1.70 -7.60
N PRO A 269 43.78 1.22 -6.56
CA PRO A 269 44.79 2.03 -5.90
C PRO A 269 45.89 2.38 -6.92
N THR A 270 46.06 3.67 -7.17
CA THR A 270 47.15 4.20 -7.99
C THR A 270 48.46 3.92 -7.27
N VAL A 271 49.27 3.02 -7.80
CA VAL A 271 50.67 2.87 -7.37
C VAL A 271 51.37 4.20 -7.66
N LYS A 272 51.74 4.94 -6.61
CA LYS A 272 52.57 6.15 -6.73
C LYS A 272 53.97 5.73 -7.17
N ILE A 273 54.36 6.07 -8.39
CA ILE A 273 55.76 6.05 -8.82
C ILE A 273 56.26 7.50 -8.72
N GLU A 274 57.12 7.77 -7.73
CA GLU A 274 57.86 9.03 -7.63
C GLU A 274 58.99 9.05 -8.68
N ALA A 275 59.02 10.07 -9.54
CA ALA A 275 60.06 10.27 -10.53
C ALA A 275 61.19 11.14 -9.97
N LYS A 276 62.42 10.60 -9.90
CA LYS A 276 63.67 11.38 -9.80
C LYS A 276 64.34 11.47 -11.18
N ASP A 277 64.81 12.68 -11.49
CA ASP A 277 65.71 13.20 -12.53
C ASP A 277 66.16 12.35 -13.76
N GLN A 278 66.10 13.02 -14.92
CA GLN A 278 66.45 12.59 -16.31
C GLN A 278 67.95 12.26 -16.52
N PRO A 279 68.45 11.82 -17.73
CA PRO A 279 67.79 11.44 -19.00
C PRO A 279 68.28 10.11 -19.64
N LYS A 280 67.41 9.42 -20.41
CA LYS A 280 67.70 8.74 -21.71
C LYS A 280 66.51 7.85 -22.13
N THR A 281 66.15 7.95 -23.40
CA THR A 281 65.05 7.25 -24.08
C THR A 281 65.34 5.76 -24.31
N VAL A 282 64.57 4.84 -23.71
CA VAL A 282 64.25 3.47 -24.22
C VAL A 282 62.97 2.94 -23.51
N PRO A 283 62.25 1.92 -24.03
CA PRO A 283 60.88 2.03 -24.52
C PRO A 283 59.81 1.52 -23.53
N VAL A 284 58.60 2.11 -23.62
CA VAL A 284 57.40 1.61 -22.92
C VAL A 284 57.06 0.22 -23.46
N ALA A 285 56.84 -0.75 -22.55
CA ALA A 285 56.36 -2.08 -22.93
C ALA A 285 55.08 -1.95 -23.78
N PRO A 286 55.00 -2.61 -24.94
CA PRO A 286 54.00 -2.29 -25.95
C PRO A 286 52.59 -2.56 -25.40
N GLN A 287 51.76 -1.52 -25.44
CA GLN A 287 50.31 -1.68 -25.43
C GLN A 287 49.95 -2.59 -26.62
N PRO A 288 49.01 -3.56 -26.45
CA PRO A 288 48.64 -4.44 -27.54
C PRO A 288 48.24 -3.60 -28.75
N THR A 289 48.94 -3.85 -29.86
CA THR A 289 48.71 -3.10 -31.08
C THR A 289 47.35 -3.48 -31.66
N ASN A 290 46.82 -2.67 -32.58
CA ASN A 290 45.61 -3.04 -33.32
C ASN A 290 45.78 -4.40 -34.03
N GLU A 291 47.00 -4.80 -34.39
CA GLU A 291 47.30 -6.14 -34.92
C GLU A 291 47.14 -7.27 -33.87
N ASP A 292 47.52 -7.03 -32.61
CA ASP A 292 47.36 -8.01 -31.53
C ASP A 292 45.89 -8.21 -31.15
N VAL A 293 45.09 -7.13 -31.22
CA VAL A 293 43.63 -7.18 -31.06
C VAL A 293 42.98 -7.91 -32.25
N MET A 294 43.44 -7.67 -33.48
CA MET A 294 42.92 -8.39 -34.64
C MET A 294 43.30 -9.88 -34.63
N ARG A 295 44.46 -10.26 -34.08
CA ARG A 295 44.84 -11.67 -33.88
C ARG A 295 43.99 -12.36 -32.82
N SER A 296 43.61 -11.67 -31.75
CA SER A 296 42.72 -12.25 -30.72
C SER A 296 41.29 -12.45 -31.25
N ILE A 297 40.79 -11.51 -32.07
CA ILE A 297 39.52 -11.64 -32.79
C ILE A 297 39.57 -12.80 -33.80
N ALA A 298 40.66 -12.95 -34.55
CA ALA A 298 40.84 -14.07 -35.49
C ALA A 298 40.88 -15.43 -34.77
N LYS A 299 41.49 -15.48 -33.58
CA LYS A 299 41.51 -16.69 -32.73
C LYS A 299 40.12 -17.05 -32.21
N LEU A 300 39.34 -16.06 -31.75
CA LEU A 300 37.93 -16.27 -31.38
C LEU A 300 37.09 -16.79 -32.56
N SER A 301 37.29 -16.25 -33.76
CA SER A 301 36.60 -16.71 -34.97
C SER A 301 36.94 -18.17 -35.32
N GLN A 302 38.22 -18.56 -35.17
CA GLN A 302 38.64 -19.96 -35.34
C GLN A 302 38.03 -20.91 -34.30
N ASP A 303 37.92 -20.47 -33.04
CA ASP A 303 37.34 -21.29 -31.97
C ASP A 303 35.82 -21.46 -32.17
N ILE A 304 35.12 -20.42 -32.64
CA ILE A 304 33.71 -20.51 -33.04
C ILE A 304 33.53 -21.46 -34.23
N ALA A 305 34.41 -21.40 -35.24
CA ALA A 305 34.35 -22.30 -36.39
C ALA A 305 34.61 -23.76 -36.00
N LYS A 306 35.55 -24.02 -35.08
CA LYS A 306 35.78 -25.37 -34.52
C LYS A 306 34.57 -25.88 -33.76
N ASN A 307 33.94 -25.05 -32.93
CA ASN A 307 32.75 -25.44 -32.17
C ASN A 307 31.56 -25.75 -33.09
N LYS A 308 31.38 -24.97 -34.17
CA LYS A 308 30.35 -25.23 -35.18
C LYS A 308 30.60 -26.56 -35.92
N SER A 309 31.83 -26.85 -36.32
CA SER A 309 32.19 -28.13 -36.94
C SER A 309 31.99 -29.31 -35.99
N LEU A 310 32.22 -29.13 -34.69
CA LEU A 310 31.95 -30.16 -33.68
C LEU A 310 30.44 -30.46 -33.58
N LEU A 311 29.62 -29.41 -33.63
CA LEU A 311 28.16 -29.51 -33.59
C LEU A 311 27.62 -30.23 -34.84
N GLU A 312 28.14 -29.91 -36.03
CA GLU A 312 27.78 -30.58 -37.28
C GLU A 312 28.13 -32.08 -37.24
N LYS A 313 29.30 -32.46 -36.71
CA LYS A 313 29.68 -33.87 -36.52
C LYS A 313 28.79 -34.61 -35.52
N ILE A 314 28.33 -33.94 -34.47
CA ILE A 314 27.37 -34.52 -33.51
C ILE A 314 26.02 -34.74 -34.19
N ILE A 315 25.55 -33.78 -34.99
CA ILE A 315 24.30 -33.90 -35.75
C ILE A 315 24.40 -35.04 -36.77
N ASP A 316 25.50 -35.16 -37.51
CA ASP A 316 25.73 -36.25 -38.47
C ASP A 316 25.82 -37.62 -37.80
N PHE A 317 26.44 -37.70 -36.62
CA PHE A 317 26.47 -38.93 -35.82
C PHE A 317 25.07 -39.35 -35.37
N LEU A 318 24.26 -38.41 -34.87
CA LEU A 318 22.87 -38.68 -34.49
C LEU A 318 22.04 -39.12 -35.71
N MET A 319 22.16 -38.42 -36.84
CA MET A 319 21.49 -38.76 -38.10
C MET A 319 21.90 -40.14 -38.64
N SER A 320 23.15 -40.56 -38.44
CA SER A 320 23.65 -41.89 -38.79
C SER A 320 22.99 -42.99 -37.95
N ILE A 321 22.83 -42.77 -36.63
CA ILE A 321 22.11 -43.70 -35.74
C ILE A 321 20.66 -43.89 -36.18
N PHE A 322 19.99 -42.82 -36.63
CA PHE A 322 18.61 -42.90 -37.11
C PHE A 322 18.45 -43.54 -38.50
N LYS A 323 19.49 -43.60 -39.32
CA LYS A 323 19.45 -44.27 -40.64
C LYS A 323 19.62 -45.79 -40.58
N PHE A 324 20.01 -46.37 -39.44
CA PHE A 324 20.15 -47.83 -39.26
C PHE A 324 18.90 -48.53 -38.71
N ASN A 325 17.80 -47.82 -38.46
CA ASN A 325 16.50 -48.39 -38.11
C ASN A 325 15.52 -48.35 -39.30
N LYS A 326 15.86 -49.08 -40.37
CA LYS A 326 14.89 -49.47 -41.41
C LYS A 326 15.08 -50.93 -41.80
#